data_AF-A0A6A4W437-F1
#
_entry.id   AF-A0A6A4W437-F1
#
_cell.length_a   1.000
_cell.length_b   1.000
_cell.length_c   1.000
_cell.angle_alpha   90.00
_cell.angle_beta   90.00
_cell.angle_gamma   90.00
#
_symmetry.space_group_name_H-M   'P 1'
#
loop_
_entity.id
_entity.type
_entity.pdbx_description
1 polymer ?
#
loop_
_entity_poly.entity_id
_entity_poly.type
_entity_poly.pdbx_seq_one_letter_code
_entity_poly.pdbx_strand_id
1 'polypeptide(L)'
;MEAWKRFLRLENSKFVDLFMGQLKATLRCTVCGHESVTFDPFWDLSLPIPSRSGQVRLQACFDLFTKEEVLVGDEKPTCSKCQKRQKCTRSLSIQKFPRILVVHLKRFSPQERFGGKLNTTVDFSMNGLDLSPYWAGQTPCRYSLYGVANHSGTLLSGHYTAYCRHPYTAEWNEYNDSRVHVMDQRNVNSGKAYVLFLELAGSKHRSGSTHV
;
A
#
# COMPACT_ATOMS: atom_id res chain seq x y z
N MET A 1 -14.06 5.89 -14.92
CA MET A 1 -14.21 7.08 -14.04
C MET A 1 -15.62 7.22 -13.42
N GLU A 2 -16.62 6.43 -13.83
CA GLU A 2 -17.97 6.50 -13.24
C GLU A 2 -18.05 5.97 -11.80
N ALA A 3 -17.43 4.82 -11.50
CA ALA A 3 -17.40 4.25 -10.15
C ALA A 3 -16.86 5.24 -9.09
N TRP A 4 -15.79 5.97 -9.42
CA TRP A 4 -15.24 7.02 -8.55
C TRP A 4 -16.23 8.17 -8.33
N LYS A 5 -16.92 8.62 -9.39
CA LYS A 5 -17.98 9.64 -9.25
C LYS A 5 -19.13 9.16 -8.35
N ARG A 6 -19.48 7.87 -8.39
CA ARG A 6 -20.50 7.30 -7.49
C ARG A 6 -20.03 7.30 -6.04
N PHE A 7 -18.79 6.89 -5.80
CA PHE A 7 -18.15 6.95 -4.48
C PHE A 7 -18.14 8.37 -3.92
N LEU A 8 -17.72 9.38 -4.70
CA LEU A 8 -17.68 10.78 -4.26
C LEU A 8 -19.04 11.41 -3.95
N ARG A 9 -20.16 10.82 -4.40
CA ARG A 9 -21.50 11.29 -4.01
C ARG A 9 -21.88 10.87 -2.58
N LEU A 10 -21.23 9.84 -2.06
CA LEU A 10 -21.44 9.33 -0.71
C LEU A 10 -20.38 9.88 0.24
N GLU A 11 -19.13 9.92 -0.21
CA GLU A 11 -17.96 10.27 0.60
C GLU A 11 -17.20 11.44 -0.03
N ASN A 12 -17.26 12.61 0.61
CA ASN A 12 -16.55 13.81 0.14
C ASN A 12 -15.96 14.58 1.33
N SER A 13 -14.71 14.26 1.66
CA SER A 13 -14.00 14.87 2.78
C SER A 13 -12.53 15.09 2.46
N LYS A 14 -11.83 15.85 3.31
CA LYS A 14 -10.37 16.02 3.19
C LYS A 14 -9.62 14.69 3.29
N PHE A 15 -10.16 13.72 4.02
CA PHE A 15 -9.60 12.38 4.06
C PHE A 15 -9.67 11.72 2.68
N VAL A 16 -10.79 11.88 1.97
CA VAL A 16 -10.95 11.40 0.59
C VAL A 16 -9.95 12.05 -0.36
N ASP A 17 -9.79 13.37 -0.27
CA ASP A 17 -8.82 14.12 -1.10
C ASP A 17 -7.37 13.62 -0.91
N LEU A 18 -7.01 13.28 0.33
CA LEU A 18 -5.63 12.98 0.72
C LEU A 18 -5.29 11.49 0.59
N PHE A 19 -6.12 10.61 1.14
CA PHE A 19 -5.77 9.21 1.38
C PHE A 19 -6.46 8.22 0.45
N MET A 20 -7.56 8.61 -0.21
CA MET A 20 -8.35 7.64 -0.97
C MET A 20 -7.83 7.45 -2.40
N GLY A 21 -7.48 6.20 -2.70
CA GLY A 21 -7.20 5.68 -4.03
C GLY A 21 -8.31 4.75 -4.53
N GLN A 22 -8.09 4.13 -5.68
CA GLN A 22 -9.00 3.15 -6.28
C GLN A 22 -8.20 2.01 -6.91
N LEU A 23 -8.54 0.78 -6.57
CA LEU A 23 -8.07 -0.43 -7.23
C LEU A 23 -9.00 -0.78 -8.39
N LYS A 24 -8.46 -1.45 -9.40
CA LYS A 24 -9.21 -2.18 -10.42
C LYS A 24 -8.88 -3.65 -10.27
N ALA A 25 -9.88 -4.45 -9.91
CA ALA A 25 -9.76 -5.91 -9.90
C ALA A 25 -10.37 -6.47 -11.19
N THR A 26 -9.62 -7.33 -11.87
CA THR A 26 -10.09 -8.03 -13.07
C THR A 26 -10.18 -9.50 -12.77
N LEU A 27 -11.33 -10.11 -13.05
CA LEU A 27 -11.56 -11.54 -12.93
C LEU A 27 -11.86 -12.10 -14.32
N ARG A 28 -11.03 -13.01 -14.80
CA ARG A 28 -11.16 -13.60 -16.15
C ARG A 28 -11.44 -15.09 -16.06
N CYS A 29 -12.55 -15.54 -16.64
CA CYS A 29 -12.85 -16.97 -16.71
C CYS A 29 -11.91 -17.67 -17.70
N THR A 30 -11.23 -18.74 -17.29
CA THR A 30 -10.30 -19.47 -18.17
C THR A 30 -11.00 -20.40 -19.15
N VAL A 31 -12.33 -20.55 -19.04
CA VAL A 31 -13.13 -21.43 -19.91
C VAL A 31 -13.78 -20.64 -21.05
N CYS A 32 -14.52 -19.58 -20.74
CA CYS A 32 -15.21 -18.77 -21.75
C CYS A 32 -14.51 -17.45 -22.08
N GLY A 33 -13.44 -17.09 -21.37
CA GLY A 33 -12.71 -15.83 -21.56
C GLY A 33 -13.44 -14.59 -21.04
N HIS A 34 -14.64 -14.72 -20.47
CA HIS A 34 -15.39 -13.57 -19.93
C HIS A 34 -14.63 -12.88 -18.80
N GLU A 35 -14.51 -11.56 -18.91
CA GLU A 35 -13.91 -10.69 -17.90
C GLU A 35 -14.99 -9.91 -17.15
N SER A 36 -14.90 -9.90 -15.83
CA SER A 36 -15.63 -8.96 -14.96
C SER A 36 -14.64 -8.07 -14.23
N VAL A 37 -14.92 -6.78 -14.20
CA VAL A 37 -14.06 -5.76 -13.58
C VAL A 37 -14.80 -5.08 -12.45
N THR A 38 -14.16 -4.96 -11.28
CA THR A 38 -14.65 -4.15 -10.16
C THR A 38 -13.66 -3.02 -9.87
N PHE A 39 -14.20 -1.92 -9.31
CA PHE A 39 -13.42 -0.75 -8.93
C PHE A 39 -13.67 -0.44 -7.45
N ASP A 40 -12.66 -0.66 -6.62
CA ASP A 40 -12.80 -0.66 -5.17
C ASP A 40 -11.98 0.48 -4.57
N PRO A 41 -12.58 1.40 -3.79
CA PRO A 41 -11.83 2.44 -3.12
C PRO A 41 -10.92 1.84 -2.03
N PHE A 42 -9.76 2.46 -1.78
CA PHE A 42 -8.86 2.07 -0.70
C PHE A 42 -8.26 3.31 -0.03
N TRP A 43 -7.90 3.21 1.25
CA TRP A 43 -7.17 4.25 1.98
C TRP A 43 -5.75 3.81 2.37
N ASP A 44 -5.51 2.50 2.46
CA ASP A 44 -4.20 1.87 2.61
C ASP A 44 -4.03 0.71 1.62
N LEU A 45 -2.78 0.29 1.42
CA LEU A 45 -2.44 -0.94 0.71
C LEU A 45 -1.70 -1.89 1.65
N SER A 46 -2.32 -3.04 1.91
CA SER A 46 -1.72 -4.11 2.71
C SER A 46 -0.95 -5.09 1.82
N LEU A 47 0.36 -4.88 1.68
CA LEU A 47 1.22 -5.59 0.74
C LEU A 47 1.83 -6.87 1.36
N PRO A 48 1.83 -8.00 0.62
CA PRO A 48 2.58 -9.19 1.00
C PRO A 48 4.09 -8.99 0.83
N ILE A 49 4.90 -9.65 1.65
CA ILE A 49 6.36 -9.62 1.57
C ILE A 49 6.83 -10.90 0.86
N PRO A 50 7.57 -10.80 -0.27
CA PRO A 50 7.91 -11.97 -1.09
C PRO A 50 8.99 -12.88 -0.50
N SER A 51 9.76 -12.40 0.48
CA SER A 51 10.81 -13.18 1.16
C SER A 51 10.66 -13.12 2.69
N ARG A 52 11.00 -14.23 3.34
CA ARG A 52 11.02 -14.38 4.80
C ARG A 52 12.36 -13.98 5.44
N SER A 53 13.40 -13.81 4.63
CA SER A 53 14.74 -13.48 5.09
C SER A 53 15.43 -12.51 4.12
N GLY A 54 16.50 -11.88 4.62
CA GLY A 54 17.30 -10.93 3.84
C GLY A 54 16.60 -9.59 3.64
N GLN A 55 16.84 -9.01 2.47
CA GLN A 55 16.34 -7.70 2.07
C GLN A 55 15.59 -7.80 0.74
N VAL A 56 14.45 -7.11 0.65
CA VAL A 56 13.66 -7.00 -0.59
C VAL A 56 13.31 -5.55 -0.86
N ARG A 57 13.06 -5.19 -2.11
CA ARG A 57 12.56 -3.85 -2.46
C ARG A 57 11.05 -3.77 -2.26
N LEU A 58 10.53 -2.60 -1.92
CA LEU A 58 9.09 -2.35 -1.80
C LEU A 58 8.37 -2.62 -3.13
N GLN A 59 9.00 -2.36 -4.26
CA GLN A 59 8.49 -2.71 -5.59
C GLN A 59 8.21 -4.21 -5.71
N ALA A 60 9.04 -5.09 -5.14
CA ALA A 60 8.79 -6.53 -5.17
C ALA A 60 7.52 -6.92 -4.38
N CYS A 61 7.16 -6.14 -3.35
CA CYS A 61 5.89 -6.30 -2.64
C CYS A 61 4.70 -5.85 -3.49
N PHE A 62 4.85 -4.77 -4.26
CA PHE A 62 3.84 -4.33 -5.24
C PHE A 62 3.70 -5.34 -6.39
N ASP A 63 4.80 -5.85 -6.93
CA ASP A 63 4.80 -6.89 -7.97
C ASP A 63 3.99 -8.10 -7.51
N LEU A 64 4.22 -8.56 -6.27
CA LEU A 64 3.46 -9.67 -5.69
C LEU A 64 1.99 -9.32 -5.45
N PHE A 65 1.69 -8.09 -5.01
CA PHE A 65 0.33 -7.62 -4.79
C PHE A 65 -0.50 -7.52 -6.08
N THR A 66 0.13 -7.10 -7.19
CA THR A 66 -0.53 -6.97 -8.50
C THR A 66 -0.43 -8.23 -9.36
N LYS A 67 0.32 -9.24 -8.91
CA LYS A 67 0.53 -10.49 -9.65
C LYS A 67 -0.81 -11.14 -9.95
N GLU A 68 -0.96 -11.61 -11.19
CA GLU A 68 -2.11 -12.44 -11.54
C GLU A 68 -2.06 -13.76 -10.77
N GLU A 69 -3.15 -14.07 -10.08
CA GLU A 69 -3.34 -15.33 -9.37
C GLU A 69 -4.42 -16.17 -10.05
N VAL A 70 -4.33 -17.49 -9.88
CA VAL A 70 -5.25 -18.44 -10.49
C VAL A 70 -6.13 -19.04 -9.40
N LEU A 71 -7.43 -18.75 -9.48
CA LEU A 71 -8.42 -19.26 -8.53
C LEU A 71 -8.84 -20.67 -8.94
N VAL A 72 -8.46 -21.66 -8.13
CA VAL A 72 -8.71 -23.09 -8.32
C VAL A 72 -9.30 -23.72 -7.04
N GLY A 73 -9.65 -25.01 -7.10
CA GLY A 73 -10.23 -25.71 -5.95
C GLY A 73 -11.46 -25.02 -5.37
N ASP A 74 -11.42 -24.77 -4.06
CA ASP A 74 -12.49 -24.12 -3.32
C ASP A 74 -12.56 -22.60 -3.52
N GLU A 75 -11.55 -21.98 -4.13
CA GLU A 75 -11.53 -20.54 -4.43
C GLU A 75 -12.20 -20.20 -5.76
N LYS A 76 -12.65 -21.20 -6.54
CA LYS A 76 -13.30 -20.99 -7.84
C LYS A 76 -14.55 -20.11 -7.70
N PRO A 77 -14.60 -18.93 -8.34
CA PRO A 77 -15.80 -18.11 -8.37
C PRO A 77 -16.81 -18.64 -9.40
N THR A 78 -18.06 -18.22 -9.27
CA THR A 78 -19.10 -18.48 -10.26
C THR A 78 -18.97 -17.50 -11.42
N CYS A 79 -18.74 -18.02 -12.63
CA CYS A 79 -18.72 -17.19 -13.83
C CYS A 79 -20.15 -16.80 -14.24
N SER A 80 -20.39 -15.50 -14.43
CA SER A 80 -21.68 -14.94 -14.85
C SER A 80 -22.11 -15.32 -16.28
N LYS A 81 -21.19 -15.80 -17.13
CA LYS A 81 -21.53 -16.29 -18.48
C LYS A 81 -21.74 -17.81 -18.50
N CYS A 82 -20.89 -18.57 -17.82
CA CYS A 82 -21.05 -20.02 -17.73
C CYS A 82 -22.12 -20.47 -16.72
N GLN A 83 -22.51 -19.59 -15.79
CA GLN A 83 -23.44 -19.88 -14.68
C GLN A 83 -22.98 -21.07 -13.81
N LYS A 84 -21.65 -21.25 -13.69
CA LYS A 84 -21.01 -22.36 -12.96
C LYS A 84 -19.72 -21.88 -12.30
N ARG A 85 -19.31 -22.58 -11.25
CA ARG A 85 -18.00 -22.36 -10.61
C ARG A 85 -16.88 -22.76 -11.58
N GLN A 86 -16.02 -21.81 -11.93
CA GLN A 86 -14.98 -22.02 -12.92
C GLN A 86 -13.61 -21.62 -12.39
N LYS A 87 -12.58 -22.21 -13.00
CA LYS A 87 -11.22 -21.69 -12.87
C LYS A 87 -11.18 -20.29 -13.49
N CYS A 88 -10.64 -19.33 -12.76
CA CYS A 88 -10.50 -17.95 -13.20
C CYS A 88 -9.12 -17.43 -12.86
N THR A 89 -8.64 -16.44 -13.58
CA THR A 89 -7.52 -15.61 -13.13
C THR A 89 -8.03 -14.33 -12.49
N ARG A 90 -7.34 -13.85 -11.47
CA ARG A 90 -7.62 -12.59 -10.79
C ARG A 90 -6.37 -11.74 -10.79
N SER A 91 -6.50 -10.47 -11.16
CA SER A 91 -5.40 -9.50 -11.13
C SER A 91 -5.86 -8.17 -10.55
N LEU A 92 -4.93 -7.47 -9.90
CA LEU A 92 -5.14 -6.16 -9.31
C LEU A 92 -4.25 -5.13 -10.00
N SER A 93 -4.77 -3.93 -10.21
CA SER A 93 -4.02 -2.77 -10.67
C SER A 93 -4.51 -1.51 -9.96
N ILE A 94 -3.68 -0.48 -9.90
CA ILE A 94 -4.03 0.77 -9.22
C ILE A 94 -4.60 1.74 -10.26
N GLN A 95 -5.89 2.03 -10.14
CA GLN A 95 -6.65 2.90 -11.04
C GLN A 95 -6.65 4.36 -10.59
N LYS A 96 -6.64 4.59 -9.26
CA LYS A 96 -6.39 5.89 -8.63
C LYS A 96 -5.35 5.81 -7.51
N PHE A 97 -4.25 6.56 -7.62
CA PHE A 97 -3.30 6.77 -6.53
C PHE A 97 -3.78 7.97 -5.66
N PRO A 98 -3.66 7.87 -4.31
CA PRO A 98 -3.95 8.98 -3.40
C PRO A 98 -2.78 9.96 -3.32
N ARG A 99 -2.99 11.16 -2.77
CA ARG A 99 -1.88 12.10 -2.53
C ARG A 99 -0.94 11.56 -1.44
N ILE A 100 -1.51 11.01 -0.37
CA ILE A 100 -0.81 10.34 0.71
C ILE A 100 -1.14 8.85 0.59
N LEU A 101 -0.12 8.05 0.29
CA LEU A 101 -0.23 6.61 0.20
C LEU A 101 0.22 5.98 1.51
N VAL A 102 -0.70 5.27 2.17
CA VAL A 102 -0.40 4.45 3.34
C VAL A 102 -0.15 3.02 2.89
N VAL A 103 1.02 2.47 3.23
CA VAL A 103 1.38 1.09 2.89
C VAL A 103 1.59 0.30 4.17
N HIS A 104 0.78 -0.72 4.39
CA HIS A 104 0.96 -1.70 5.45
C HIS A 104 1.73 -2.90 4.91
N LEU A 105 2.82 -3.28 5.59
CA LEU A 105 3.58 -4.49 5.28
C LEU A 105 3.01 -5.67 6.08
N LYS A 106 2.47 -6.68 5.39
CA LYS A 106 1.87 -7.89 6.01
C LYS A 106 2.95 -8.78 6.66
N ARG A 107 3.45 -8.36 7.82
CA ARG A 107 4.50 -9.07 8.57
C ARG A 107 3.99 -10.22 9.40
N PHE A 108 2.71 -10.24 9.74
CA PHE A 108 2.11 -11.26 10.58
C PHE A 108 1.25 -12.20 9.75
N SER A 109 1.44 -13.51 9.93
CA SER A 109 0.60 -14.54 9.32
C SER A 109 -0.07 -15.38 10.40
N PRO A 110 -1.41 -15.38 10.51
CA PRO A 110 -2.14 -16.21 11.47
C PRO A 110 -2.00 -17.72 11.20
N GLN A 111 -1.62 -18.10 9.98
CA GLN A 111 -1.53 -19.50 9.54
C GLN A 111 -0.28 -20.21 10.07
N GLU A 112 0.64 -19.49 10.71
CA GLU A 112 1.86 -20.06 11.27
C GLU A 112 1.65 -20.49 12.71
N ARG A 113 1.99 -21.75 13.03
CA ARG A 113 1.82 -22.39 14.36
C ARG A 113 2.35 -21.58 15.55
N PHE A 114 3.25 -20.62 15.32
CA PHE A 114 3.87 -19.78 16.35
C PHE A 114 3.63 -18.27 16.16
N GLY A 115 2.72 -17.85 15.28
CA GLY A 115 2.40 -16.43 15.07
C GLY A 115 3.63 -15.62 14.61
N GLY A 116 4.38 -16.16 13.65
CA GLY A 116 5.66 -15.62 13.21
C GLY A 116 5.55 -14.20 12.65
N LYS A 117 6.46 -13.33 13.07
CA LYS A 117 6.66 -11.99 12.50
C LYS A 117 7.80 -12.04 11.48
N LEU A 118 7.53 -11.60 10.25
CA LEU A 118 8.56 -11.41 9.25
C LEU A 118 9.45 -10.22 9.62
N ASN A 119 10.75 -10.49 9.82
CA ASN A 119 11.77 -9.48 10.10
C ASN A 119 12.56 -9.06 8.84
N THR A 120 12.14 -9.51 7.65
CA THR A 120 12.73 -9.11 6.37
C THR A 120 12.80 -7.59 6.25
N THR A 121 13.96 -7.06 5.88
CA THR A 121 14.13 -5.63 5.61
C THR A 121 13.48 -5.32 4.26
N VAL A 122 12.58 -4.33 4.24
CA VAL A 122 11.93 -3.87 3.00
C VAL A 122 12.49 -2.51 2.66
N ASP A 123 13.27 -2.42 1.58
CA ASP A 123 13.81 -1.18 1.06
C ASP A 123 12.76 -0.41 0.26
N PHE A 124 12.32 0.71 0.82
CA PHE A 124 11.27 1.56 0.27
C PHE A 124 11.79 2.81 -0.44
N SER A 125 13.10 2.95 -0.68
CA SER A 125 13.69 4.07 -1.43
C SER A 125 13.14 5.44 -1.01
N MET A 126 13.65 5.98 0.11
CA MET A 126 13.10 7.13 0.85
C MET A 126 12.69 8.35 0.00
N ASN A 127 13.37 8.61 -1.11
CA ASN A 127 13.05 9.70 -2.03
C ASN A 127 12.84 9.14 -3.44
N GLY A 128 11.69 9.43 -4.05
CA GLY A 128 11.44 9.14 -5.45
C GLY A 128 11.13 7.68 -5.77
N LEU A 129 10.43 6.97 -4.87
CA LEU A 129 9.85 5.65 -5.13
C LEU A 129 8.93 5.72 -6.35
N ASP A 130 9.35 5.11 -7.46
CA ASP A 130 8.57 5.09 -8.70
C ASP A 130 7.52 3.97 -8.66
N LEU A 131 6.25 4.36 -8.62
CA LEU A 131 5.08 3.47 -8.66
C LEU A 131 4.32 3.58 -9.99
N SER A 132 4.87 4.27 -10.98
CA SER A 132 4.30 4.36 -12.33
C SER A 132 4.02 2.99 -12.97
N PRO A 133 4.83 1.93 -12.77
CA PRO A 133 4.54 0.60 -13.35
C PRO A 133 3.20 -0.01 -12.90
N TYR A 134 2.70 0.37 -11.72
CA TYR A 134 1.45 -0.13 -11.16
C TYR A 134 0.26 0.80 -11.44
N TRP A 135 0.54 1.97 -12.02
CA TRP A 135 -0.42 3.01 -12.35
C TRP A 135 -1.02 2.77 -13.73
N ALA A 136 -2.35 2.77 -13.83
CA ALA A 136 -3.02 2.71 -15.13
C ALA A 136 -2.94 4.04 -15.93
N GLY A 137 -2.41 5.12 -15.35
CA GLY A 137 -2.30 6.42 -16.02
C GLY A 137 -0.91 6.69 -16.61
N GLN A 138 -0.81 7.78 -17.38
CA GLN A 138 0.36 8.07 -18.23
C GLN A 138 1.39 9.02 -17.61
N THR A 139 1.15 9.50 -16.38
CA THR A 139 2.07 10.44 -15.69
C THR A 139 2.98 9.72 -14.72
N PRO A 140 4.24 10.18 -14.55
CA PRO A 140 5.12 9.67 -13.51
C PRO A 140 4.47 9.75 -12.13
N CYS A 141 4.43 8.61 -11.43
CA CYS A 141 3.86 8.47 -10.10
C CYS A 141 4.99 8.18 -9.12
N ARG A 142 5.61 9.23 -8.59
CA ARG A 142 6.75 9.13 -7.67
C ARG A 142 6.37 9.56 -6.27
N TYR A 143 6.75 8.78 -5.27
CA TYR A 143 6.49 9.07 -3.88
C TYR A 143 7.77 9.29 -3.08
N SER A 144 7.66 10.09 -2.03
CA SER A 144 8.71 10.26 -1.03
C SER A 144 8.16 9.86 0.33
N LEU A 145 8.98 9.14 1.10
CA LEU A 145 8.65 8.73 2.45
C LEU A 145 8.75 9.93 3.40
N TYR A 146 7.76 10.09 4.26
CA TYR A 146 7.80 11.09 5.33
C TYR A 146 7.49 10.53 6.72
N GLY A 147 6.98 9.29 6.81
CA GLY A 147 6.68 8.64 8.07
C GLY A 147 6.77 7.12 8.01
N VAL A 148 7.16 6.50 9.12
CA VAL A 148 7.18 5.05 9.31
C VAL A 148 6.66 4.75 10.71
N ALA A 149 5.62 3.92 10.81
CA ALA A 149 5.29 3.25 12.06
C ALA A 149 6.11 1.96 12.13
N ASN A 150 6.93 1.84 13.17
CA ASN A 150 7.78 0.69 13.43
C ASN A 150 7.12 -0.20 14.48
N HIS A 151 7.36 -1.50 14.38
CA HIS A 151 6.99 -2.47 15.40
C HIS A 151 8.21 -3.29 15.80
N SER A 152 8.41 -3.49 17.10
CA SER A 152 9.40 -4.42 17.68
C SER A 152 8.69 -5.45 18.56
N GLY A 153 9.19 -6.69 18.62
CA GLY A 153 8.55 -7.77 19.38
C GLY A 153 7.60 -8.64 18.55
N THR A 154 6.69 -9.31 19.24
CA THR A 154 5.80 -10.37 18.74
C THR A 154 4.36 -9.86 18.51
N LEU A 155 3.48 -10.73 18.01
CA LEU A 155 2.07 -10.39 17.85
C LEU A 155 1.33 -10.17 19.18
N LEU A 156 1.76 -10.84 20.26
CA LEU A 156 1.11 -10.76 21.58
C LEU A 156 1.71 -9.69 22.49
N SER A 157 3.01 -9.40 22.33
CA SER A 157 3.73 -8.40 23.11
C SER A 157 4.80 -7.75 22.24
N GLY A 158 4.71 -6.42 22.12
CA GLY A 158 5.57 -5.63 21.26
C GLY A 158 5.51 -4.15 21.61
N HIS A 159 6.29 -3.35 20.89
CA HIS A 159 6.43 -1.92 21.09
C HIS A 159 6.39 -1.19 19.76
N TYR A 160 5.64 -0.09 19.69
CA TYR A 160 5.54 0.75 18.51
C TYR A 160 6.32 2.04 18.70
N THR A 161 7.08 2.43 17.67
CA THR A 161 7.73 3.74 17.59
C THR A 161 7.46 4.34 16.23
N ALA A 162 7.69 5.63 16.05
CA ALA A 162 7.53 6.29 14.76
C ALA A 162 8.82 6.97 14.31
N TYR A 163 9.17 6.82 13.03
CA TYR A 163 10.18 7.65 12.37
C TYR A 163 9.46 8.66 11.50
N CYS A 164 9.68 9.95 11.73
CA CYS A 164 9.05 11.01 10.93
C CYS A 164 10.12 11.97 10.41
N ARG A 165 9.96 12.36 9.15
CA ARG A 165 10.77 13.40 8.51
C ARG A 165 10.14 14.75 8.82
N HIS A 166 10.90 15.64 9.44
CA HIS A 166 10.45 16.98 9.75
C HIS A 166 10.24 17.79 8.45
N PRO A 167 9.08 18.44 8.25
CA PRO A 167 8.73 19.05 6.96
C PRO A 167 9.61 20.25 6.57
N TYR A 168 10.18 20.96 7.55
CA TYR A 168 10.96 22.17 7.31
C TYR A 168 12.47 21.93 7.30
N THR A 169 12.98 21.10 8.22
CA THR A 169 14.43 20.81 8.33
C THR A 169 14.84 19.60 7.50
N ALA A 170 13.88 18.81 7.02
CA ALA A 170 14.09 17.53 6.36
C ALA A 170 14.83 16.46 7.20
N GLU A 171 15.07 16.72 8.50
CA GLU A 171 15.70 15.78 9.43
C GLU A 171 14.75 14.67 9.84
N TRP A 172 15.31 13.49 10.09
CA TRP A 172 14.54 12.36 10.62
C TRP A 172 14.62 12.34 12.15
N ASN A 173 13.47 12.07 12.77
CA ASN A 173 13.36 11.93 14.22
C ASN A 173 12.67 10.60 14.56
N GLU A 174 13.19 9.92 15.58
CA GLU A 174 12.51 8.82 16.26
C GLU A 174 11.64 9.36 17.38
N TYR A 175 10.35 9.01 17.35
CA TYR A 175 9.37 9.25 18.39
C TYR A 175 9.10 7.93 19.10
N ASN A 176 9.57 7.84 20.34
CA ASN A 176 9.41 6.69 21.20
C ASN A 176 8.69 7.14 22.48
N ASP A 177 7.37 7.01 22.46
CA ASP A 177 6.46 7.53 23.48
C ASP A 177 6.69 9.03 23.76
N SER A 178 7.15 9.37 24.97
CA SER A 178 7.43 10.74 25.40
C SER A 178 8.82 11.24 24.99
N ARG A 179 9.63 10.42 24.31
CA ARG A 179 11.02 10.73 23.95
C ARG A 179 11.16 10.94 22.44
N VAL A 180 11.82 12.01 22.06
CA VAL A 180 12.10 12.35 20.66
C VAL A 180 13.60 12.50 20.48
N HIS A 181 14.16 11.80 19.49
CA HIS A 181 15.59 11.82 19.17
C HIS A 181 15.81 12.03 17.68
N VAL A 182 16.75 12.91 17.33
CA VAL A 182 17.23 13.02 15.95
C VAL A 182 17.90 11.70 15.57
N MET A 183 17.64 11.22 14.35
CA MET A 183 18.18 9.97 13.85
C MET A 183 18.82 10.14 12.47
N ASP A 184 19.83 9.32 12.20
CA ASP A 184 20.43 9.24 10.87
C ASP A 184 19.44 8.60 9.89
N GLN A 185 19.27 9.25 8.74
CA GLN A 185 18.41 8.78 7.66
C GLN A 185 18.72 7.33 7.23
N ARG A 186 19.97 6.87 7.33
CA ARG A 186 20.39 5.49 7.01
C ARG A 186 19.71 4.44 7.88
N ASN A 187 19.27 4.81 9.09
CA ASN A 187 18.64 3.89 10.04
C ASN A 187 17.12 3.79 9.86
N VAL A 188 16.52 4.61 9.00
CA VAL A 188 15.06 4.59 8.74
C VAL A 188 14.65 3.26 8.13
N ASN A 189 15.47 2.72 7.22
CA ASN A 189 15.23 1.42 6.60
C ASN A 189 15.65 0.30 7.57
N SER A 190 14.66 -0.38 8.14
CA SER A 190 14.89 -1.48 9.08
C SER A 190 13.82 -2.56 8.96
N GLY A 191 14.12 -3.76 9.45
CA GLY A 191 13.15 -4.84 9.59
C GLY A 191 11.97 -4.53 10.55
N LYS A 192 12.03 -3.41 11.27
CA LYS A 192 10.96 -2.94 12.18
C LYS A 192 9.85 -2.19 11.45
N ALA A 193 10.12 -1.63 10.27
CA ALA A 193 9.16 -0.82 9.52
C ALA A 193 7.88 -1.62 9.24
N TYR A 194 6.72 -1.14 9.69
CA TYR A 194 5.46 -1.87 9.62
C TYR A 194 4.41 -1.17 8.76
N VAL A 195 4.23 0.14 8.97
CA VAL A 195 3.39 0.99 8.10
C VAL A 195 4.22 2.15 7.57
N LEU A 196 4.15 2.39 6.27
CA LEU A 196 4.86 3.46 5.58
C LEU A 196 3.88 4.55 5.17
N PHE A 197 4.29 5.81 5.34
CA PHE A 197 3.55 6.99 4.93
C PHE A 197 4.33 7.72 3.83
N LEU A 198 3.76 7.72 2.64
CA LEU A 198 4.38 8.19 1.41
C LEU A 198 3.57 9.37 0.85
N GLU A 199 4.23 10.47 0.45
CA GLU A 199 3.58 11.61 -0.22
C GLU A 199 3.98 11.68 -1.70
N LEU A 200 3.00 11.93 -2.57
CA LEU A 200 3.20 12.07 -4.01
C LEU A 200 4.05 13.31 -4.31
N ALA A 201 5.16 13.11 -5.03
CA ALA A 201 6.06 14.18 -5.44
C ALA A 201 5.36 15.19 -6.38
N GLY A 202 5.63 16.48 -6.18
CA GLY A 202 5.04 17.55 -6.99
C GLY A 202 3.66 18.03 -6.53
N SER A 203 3.08 17.43 -5.48
CA SER A 203 1.92 18.00 -4.80
C SER A 203 2.35 19.22 -3.98
N LYS A 204 2.53 20.39 -4.62
CA LYS A 204 2.66 21.65 -3.90
C LYS A 204 1.46 21.78 -2.96
N HIS A 205 1.71 22.03 -1.67
CA HIS A 205 0.68 22.56 -0.77
C HIS A 205 0.05 23.75 -1.50
N ARG A 206 -1.22 23.64 -1.91
CA ARG A 206 -2.04 24.83 -2.08
C ARG A 206 -2.16 25.40 -0.69
N SER A 207 -1.26 26.31 -0.33
CA SER A 207 -1.48 27.23 0.78
C SER A 207 -2.88 27.81 0.58
N GLY A 208 -3.73 27.65 1.60
CA GLY A 208 -5.06 28.26 1.57
C GLY A 208 -4.88 29.75 1.29
N SER A 209 -5.58 30.26 0.28
CA SER A 209 -5.83 31.68 0.17
C SER A 209 -6.66 32.05 1.39
N THR A 210 -6.04 32.60 2.43
CA THR A 210 -6.75 33.40 3.43
C THR A 210 -7.32 34.61 2.70
N HIS A 211 -8.59 34.53 2.33
CA HIS A 211 -9.40 35.72 2.16
C HIS A 211 -9.68 36.24 3.56
N VAL A 212 -8.93 37.29 3.94
CA VAL A 212 -9.45 38.36 4.80
C VAL A 212 -10.14 39.35 3.88
#